data_AF-A0A1E5HF10-F1
#
_entry.id   AF-A0A1E5HF10-F1
#
_cell.length_a   1.000
_cell.length_b   1.000
_cell.length_c   1.000
_cell.angle_alpha   90.00
_cell.angle_beta   90.00
_cell.angle_gamma   90.00
#
_symmetry.space_group_name_H-M   'P 1'
#
loop_
_entity.id
_entity.type
_entity.pdbx_description
1 polymer ?
#
loop_
_entity_poly.entity_id
_entity_poly.type
_entity_poly.pdbx_seq_one_letter_code
_entity_poly.pdbx_strand_id
1 'polypeptide(L)'
;MKFIRGLIGYTIAGMIVMAVWGQLGAFGIFGGYLAAFIIIGPMWFMNHFVNLVGNEDDAAFVDMGLAIGVCGIMRDTFMNGTESLVSSLPTIGLVIIGAVIGGIVAAAIEKSMAKETEHEATAPEPGMTEKELDRLAETE
;
A
#
# COMPACT_ATOMS: atom_id res chain seq x y z
N MET A 1 -18.05 -15.88 -3.04
CA MET A 1 -16.86 -16.35 -2.29
C MET A 1 -15.78 -15.28 -2.06
N LYS A 2 -15.93 -14.01 -2.50
CA LYS A 2 -14.92 -12.94 -2.29
C LYS A 2 -14.51 -12.80 -0.81
N PHE A 3 -15.49 -12.76 0.10
CA PHE A 3 -15.24 -12.65 1.53
C PHE A 3 -14.32 -13.76 2.08
N ILE A 4 -14.58 -15.03 1.73
CA ILE A 4 -13.77 -16.16 2.21
C ILE A 4 -12.34 -16.09 1.67
N ARG A 5 -12.18 -15.74 0.38
CA ARG A 5 -10.86 -15.56 -0.24
C ARG A 5 -10.08 -14.45 0.47
N GLY A 6 -10.72 -13.32 0.72
CA GLY A 6 -10.10 -12.19 1.41
C GLY A 6 -9.74 -12.52 2.86
N LEU A 7 -10.63 -13.20 3.58
CA LEU A 7 -10.36 -13.69 4.94
C LEU A 7 -9.12 -14.58 4.98
N ILE A 8 -9.01 -15.55 4.07
CA ILE A 8 -7.86 -16.45 3.97
C ILE A 8 -6.58 -15.67 3.63
N GLY A 9 -6.62 -14.84 2.59
CA GLY A 9 -5.46 -14.07 2.13
C GLY A 9 -4.88 -13.14 3.20
N TYR A 10 -5.75 -12.35 3.85
CA TYR A 10 -5.34 -11.45 4.92
C TYR A 10 -4.88 -12.18 6.18
N THR A 11 -5.56 -13.27 6.55
CA THR A 11 -5.19 -14.05 7.74
C THR A 11 -3.81 -14.67 7.56
N ILE A 12 -3.53 -15.28 6.40
CA ILE A 12 -2.22 -15.89 6.12
C ILE A 12 -1.12 -14.81 6.10
N ALA A 13 -1.36 -13.68 5.44
CA ALA A 13 -0.39 -12.58 5.40
C ALA A 13 -0.05 -12.05 6.81
N GLY A 14 -1.05 -11.79 7.64
CA GLY A 14 -0.84 -11.35 9.03
C GLY A 14 -0.08 -12.38 9.86
N MET A 15 -0.50 -13.65 9.80
CA MET A 15 0.12 -14.72 10.59
C MET A 15 1.58 -14.97 10.21
N ILE A 16 1.93 -14.99 8.91
CA ILE A 16 3.30 -15.23 8.47
C ILE A 16 4.22 -14.08 8.87
N VAL A 17 3.79 -12.83 8.69
CA VAL A 17 4.57 -11.67 9.12
C VAL A 17 4.83 -11.74 10.63
N MET A 18 3.80 -11.97 11.44
CA MET A 18 3.95 -12.01 12.90
C MET A 18 4.74 -13.22 13.41
N ALA A 19 4.80 -14.31 12.64
CA ALA A 19 5.55 -15.51 13.02
C ALA A 19 7.04 -15.43 12.65
N VAL A 20 7.38 -14.86 11.48
CA VAL A 20 8.72 -15.03 10.88
C VAL A 20 9.52 -13.72 10.84
N TRP A 21 8.85 -12.57 10.78
CA TRP A 21 9.54 -11.29 10.56
C TRP A 21 10.63 -11.00 11.60
N GLY A 22 10.36 -11.26 12.89
CA GLY A 22 11.32 -11.03 13.96
C GLY A 22 12.59 -11.88 13.85
N GLN A 23 12.49 -13.10 13.31
CA GLN A 23 13.64 -14.00 13.12
C GLN A 23 14.58 -13.47 12.03
N LEU A 24 14.01 -12.93 10.96
CA LEU A 24 14.78 -12.31 9.89
C LEU A 24 15.31 -10.94 10.32
N GLY A 25 14.52 -10.16 11.06
CA GLY A 25 14.92 -8.86 11.61
C GLY A 25 16.11 -8.94 12.57
N ALA A 26 16.41 -10.11 13.13
CA ALA A 26 17.59 -10.32 13.96
C ALA A 26 18.92 -10.08 13.22
N PHE A 27 18.92 -10.12 11.88
CA PHE A 27 20.08 -9.77 11.03
C PHE A 27 20.18 -8.25 10.76
N GLY A 28 19.49 -7.42 11.55
CA GLY A 28 19.48 -5.98 11.43
C GLY A 28 18.73 -5.50 10.19
N ILE A 29 19.14 -4.34 9.66
CA ILE A 29 18.41 -3.69 8.55
C ILE A 29 18.33 -4.56 7.30
N PHE A 30 19.40 -5.32 6.99
CA PHE A 30 19.41 -6.24 5.86
C PHE A 30 18.38 -7.36 6.03
N GLY A 31 18.25 -7.86 7.26
CA GLY A 31 17.21 -8.82 7.63
C GLY A 31 15.79 -8.30 7.39
N GLY A 32 15.54 -7.02 7.68
CA GLY A 32 14.27 -6.35 7.38
C GLY A 32 13.97 -6.28 5.88
N TYR A 33 14.95 -5.90 5.05
CA TYR A 33 14.79 -5.89 3.60
C TYR A 33 14.57 -7.30 3.02
N LEU A 34 15.31 -8.28 3.54
CA LEU A 34 15.12 -9.68 3.16
C LEU A 34 13.72 -10.17 3.54
N ALA A 35 13.25 -9.86 4.76
CA ALA A 35 11.90 -10.17 5.21
C ALA A 35 10.83 -9.53 4.32
N ALA A 36 11.00 -8.26 3.94
CA ALA A 36 10.10 -7.59 3.00
C ALA A 36 10.04 -8.36 1.67
N PHE A 37 11.18 -8.78 1.12
CA PHE A 37 11.20 -9.51 -0.15
C PHE A 37 10.56 -10.90 -0.04
N ILE A 38 10.98 -11.72 0.93
CA ILE A 38 10.57 -13.14 0.98
C ILE A 38 9.23 -13.39 1.68
N ILE A 39 8.74 -12.42 2.46
CA ILE A 39 7.42 -12.50 3.10
C ILE A 39 6.41 -11.65 2.33
N ILE A 40 6.65 -10.34 2.20
CA ILE A 40 5.65 -9.44 1.60
C ILE A 40 5.50 -9.72 0.11
N GLY A 41 6.59 -9.99 -0.62
CA GLY A 41 6.52 -10.30 -2.05
C GLY A 41 5.58 -11.47 -2.38
N PRO A 42 5.79 -12.67 -1.82
CA PRO A 42 4.89 -13.81 -2.03
C PRO A 42 3.46 -13.58 -1.53
N MET A 43 3.28 -12.90 -0.38
CA MET A 43 1.94 -12.60 0.14
C MET A 43 1.19 -11.63 -0.77
N TRP A 44 1.87 -10.62 -1.28
CA TRP A 44 1.33 -9.68 -2.25
C TRP A 44 0.95 -10.40 -3.55
N PHE A 45 1.81 -11.28 -4.07
CA PHE A 45 1.51 -12.06 -5.26
C PHE A 45 0.27 -12.94 -5.06
N MET A 46 0.19 -13.65 -3.94
CA MET A 46 -0.94 -14.49 -3.63
C MET A 46 -2.24 -13.69 -3.46
N ASN A 47 -2.16 -12.53 -2.80
CA ASN A 47 -3.32 -11.68 -2.56
C ASN A 47 -3.79 -10.99 -3.83
N HIS A 48 -2.91 -10.29 -4.55
CA HIS A 48 -3.32 -9.42 -5.65
C HIS A 48 -3.19 -10.07 -7.03
N PHE A 49 -2.15 -10.86 -7.29
CA PHE A 49 -1.97 -11.51 -8.59
C PHE A 49 -2.83 -12.77 -8.74
N VAL A 50 -2.80 -13.66 -7.74
CA VAL A 50 -3.72 -14.83 -7.67
C VAL A 50 -5.13 -14.42 -7.22
N ASN A 51 -5.30 -13.14 -6.85
CA ASN A 51 -6.59 -12.50 -6.61
C ASN A 51 -7.34 -13.11 -5.40
N LEU A 52 -6.65 -13.54 -4.33
CA LEU A 52 -7.36 -13.83 -3.07
C LEU A 52 -8.02 -12.55 -2.51
N VAL A 53 -7.33 -11.43 -2.69
CA VAL A 53 -7.75 -10.07 -2.40
C VAL A 53 -7.44 -9.25 -3.65
N GLY A 54 -8.40 -9.19 -4.57
CA GLY A 54 -8.23 -8.41 -5.80
C GLY A 54 -8.08 -6.95 -5.47
N ASN A 55 -7.04 -6.33 -6.04
CA ASN A 55 -7.02 -4.88 -6.15
C ASN A 55 -8.09 -4.51 -7.18
N GLU A 56 -9.19 -3.93 -6.73
CA GLU A 56 -10.18 -3.39 -7.65
C GLU A 56 -9.56 -2.18 -8.39
N ASP A 57 -10.07 -1.87 -9.59
CA ASP A 57 -9.60 -0.69 -10.33
C ASP A 57 -9.72 0.54 -9.42
N ASP A 58 -8.67 1.38 -9.39
CA ASP A 58 -8.54 2.56 -8.53
C ASP A 58 -8.49 2.29 -7.01
N ALA A 59 -8.29 1.05 -6.57
CA ALA A 59 -8.08 0.71 -5.16
C ALA A 59 -6.62 0.88 -4.72
N ALA A 60 -6.41 1.56 -3.58
CA ALA A 60 -5.08 1.74 -3.00
C ALA A 60 -4.48 0.41 -2.50
N PHE A 61 -3.22 0.16 -2.84
CA PHE A 61 -2.37 -1.00 -2.46
C PHE A 61 -2.09 -1.16 -0.95
N VAL A 62 -2.89 -0.56 -0.06
CA VAL A 62 -2.65 -0.42 1.39
C VAL A 62 -3.41 -1.48 2.20
N ASP A 63 -4.27 -2.26 1.56
CA ASP A 63 -5.22 -3.19 2.16
C ASP A 63 -4.56 -4.33 2.96
N MET A 64 -3.48 -4.94 2.44
CA MET A 64 -2.73 -5.98 3.13
C MET A 64 -1.94 -5.44 4.33
N GLY A 65 -1.44 -4.20 4.25
CA GLY A 65 -0.71 -3.53 5.33
C GLY A 65 -1.59 -3.30 6.56
N LEU A 66 -2.83 -2.87 6.34
CA LEU A 66 -3.81 -2.72 7.41
C LEU A 66 -4.14 -4.06 8.08
N ALA A 67 -4.36 -5.12 7.28
CA ALA A 67 -4.65 -6.45 7.81
C ALA A 67 -3.50 -6.99 8.70
N ILE A 68 -2.25 -6.82 8.24
CA ILE A 68 -1.05 -7.19 9.01
C ILE A 68 -0.98 -6.35 10.30
N GLY A 69 -1.20 -5.03 10.23
CA GLY A 69 -1.18 -4.15 11.38
C GLY A 69 -2.21 -4.52 12.45
N VAL A 70 -3.45 -4.80 12.03
CA VAL A 70 -4.51 -5.27 12.93
C VAL A 70 -4.13 -6.61 13.56
N CYS A 71 -3.59 -7.55 12.78
CA CYS A 71 -3.12 -8.83 13.29
C CYS A 71 -2.07 -8.66 14.39
N GLY A 72 -1.06 -7.82 14.17
CA GLY A 72 0.00 -7.54 15.15
C GLY A 72 -0.54 -6.90 16.43
N ILE A 73 -1.39 -5.87 16.30
CA ILE A 73 -2.01 -5.19 17.44
C ILE A 73 -2.82 -6.17 18.29
N MET A 74 -3.69 -6.96 17.66
CA MET A 74 -4.56 -7.90 18.38
C MET A 74 -3.75 -9.05 19.00
N ARG A 75 -2.78 -9.61 18.26
CA ARG A 75 -1.86 -10.63 18.78
C ARG A 75 -1.18 -10.15 20.05
N ASP A 76 -0.54 -8.99 20.01
CA ASP A 76 0.26 -8.50 21.13
C ASP A 76 -0.62 -8.05 22.29
N THR A 77 -1.82 -7.53 22.02
CA THR A 77 -2.83 -7.26 23.05
C THR A 77 -3.27 -8.55 23.76
N PHE A 78 -3.48 -9.63 23.02
CA PHE A 78 -3.87 -10.92 23.61
C PHE A 78 -2.74 -11.60 24.37
N MET A 79 -1.50 -11.49 23.87
CA MET A 79 -0.34 -12.14 24.47
C MET A 79 0.22 -11.37 25.67
N ASN A 80 0.21 -10.03 25.61
CA ASN A 80 0.91 -9.17 26.55
C ASN A 80 -0.06 -8.28 27.36
N GLY A 81 -1.37 -8.36 27.10
CA GLY A 81 -2.40 -7.56 27.77
C GLY A 81 -2.64 -6.19 27.12
N THR A 82 -3.67 -5.49 27.60
CA THR A 82 -4.12 -4.20 27.05
C THR A 82 -3.11 -3.06 27.24
N GLU A 83 -2.18 -3.19 28.18
CA GLU A 83 -1.09 -2.22 28.37
C GLU A 83 -0.16 -2.15 27.14
N SER A 84 0.04 -3.28 26.43
CA SER A 84 0.81 -3.32 25.19
C SER A 84 0.16 -2.47 24.08
N LEU A 85 -1.17 -2.45 24.00
CA LEU A 85 -1.90 -1.57 23.08
C LEU A 85 -1.72 -0.10 23.48
N VAL A 86 -1.93 0.24 24.75
CA VAL A 86 -1.86 1.63 25.24
C VAL A 86 -0.46 2.21 25.02
N SER A 87 0.58 1.46 25.35
CA SER A 87 1.98 1.86 25.15
C SER A 87 2.36 2.01 23.66
N SER A 88 1.66 1.31 22.76
CA SER A 88 1.89 1.38 21.30
C SER A 88 1.13 2.51 20.62
N LEU A 89 0.20 3.20 21.30
CA LEU A 89 -0.62 4.28 20.71
C LEU A 89 0.20 5.39 20.04
N PRO A 90 1.32 5.88 20.60
CA PRO A 90 2.14 6.88 19.93
C PRO A 90 2.68 6.40 18.57
N THR A 91 3.16 5.16 18.50
CA THR A 91 3.65 4.54 17.27
C THR A 91 2.53 4.35 16.26
N ILE A 92 1.37 3.86 16.70
CA ILE A 92 0.17 3.72 15.86
C ILE A 92 -0.23 5.09 15.29
N GLY A 93 -0.20 6.15 16.10
CA GLY A 93 -0.46 7.52 15.66
C GLY A 93 0.48 7.98 14.55
N LEU A 94 1.79 7.73 14.70
CA LEU A 94 2.78 8.06 13.66
C LEU A 94 2.55 7.26 12.36
N VAL A 95 2.20 5.98 12.48
CA VAL A 95 1.88 5.13 11.31
C VAL A 95 0.65 5.66 10.59
N ILE A 96 -0.40 6.06 11.31
CA ILE A 96 -1.62 6.65 10.73
C ILE A 96 -1.28 7.96 10.00
N ILE A 97 -0.50 8.85 10.62
CA ILE A 97 -0.08 10.10 9.98
C ILE A 97 0.71 9.81 8.70
N GLY A 98 1.66 8.88 8.76
CA GLY A 98 2.42 8.45 7.58
C GLY A 98 1.54 7.88 6.47
N ALA A 99 0.55 7.06 6.83
CA ALA A 99 -0.41 6.50 5.87
C ALA A 99 -1.28 7.59 5.21
N VAL A 100 -1.74 8.58 5.98
CA VAL A 100 -2.50 9.72 5.45
C VAL A 100 -1.64 10.54 4.48
N ILE A 101 -0.41 10.87 4.85
CA ILE A 101 0.51 11.61 3.97
C ILE A 101 0.79 10.82 2.69
N GLY A 102 1.07 9.51 2.82
CA GLY A 102 1.29 8.62 1.67
C GLY A 102 0.09 8.59 0.73
N GLY A 103 -1.13 8.49 1.27
CA GLY A 103 -2.37 8.54 0.47
C GLY A 103 -2.56 9.87 -0.26
N ILE A 104 -2.27 11.00 0.39
CA ILE A 104 -2.34 12.33 -0.24
C ILE A 104 -1.34 12.44 -1.40
N VAL A 105 -0.10 11.97 -1.19
CA VAL A 105 0.94 12.01 -2.22
C VAL A 105 0.56 11.10 -3.40
N ALA A 106 0.05 9.90 -3.14
CA ALA A 106 -0.42 8.99 -4.19
C ALA A 106 -1.52 9.65 -5.05
N ALA A 107 -2.53 10.24 -4.41
CA ALA A 107 -3.60 10.94 -5.11
C ALA A 107 -3.09 12.13 -5.94
N ALA A 108 -2.08 12.87 -5.45
CA ALA A 108 -1.47 13.96 -6.20
C ALA A 108 -0.71 13.46 -7.45
N ILE A 109 0.00 12.33 -7.33
CA ILE A 109 0.70 11.69 -8.45
C ILE A 109 -0.30 11.18 -9.50
N GLU A 110 -1.34 10.46 -9.09
CA GLU A 110 -2.39 9.96 -9.99
C GLU A 110 -3.04 11.10 -10.76
N LYS A 111 -3.37 12.21 -10.09
CA LYS A 111 -3.91 13.40 -10.73
C LYS A 111 -2.94 14.02 -11.75
N SER A 112 -1.65 14.04 -11.45
CA SER A 112 -0.62 14.54 -12.37
C SER A 112 -0.51 13.66 -13.62
N MET A 113 -0.49 12.35 -13.45
CA MET A 113 -0.43 11.38 -14.56
C MET A 113 -1.69 11.43 -15.43
N ALA A 114 -2.87 11.59 -14.82
CA ALA A 114 -4.12 11.75 -15.55
C ALA A 114 -4.12 13.01 -16.43
N LYS A 115 -3.62 14.14 -15.90
CA LYS A 115 -3.48 15.39 -16.66
C LYS A 115 -2.54 15.23 -17.86
N GLU A 116 -1.40 14.58 -17.66
CA GLU A 116 -0.43 14.31 -18.73
C GLU A 116 -1.03 13.41 -19.82
N THR A 117 -1.79 12.39 -19.42
CA THR A 117 -2.49 11.50 -20.36
C THR A 117 -3.55 12.23 -21.17
N GLU A 118 -4.35 13.10 -20.55
CA GLU A 118 -5.37 13.91 -21.22
C GLU A 118 -4.74 14.91 -22.21
N HIS A 119 -3.62 15.51 -21.80
CA HIS A 119 -2.83 16.40 -22.65
C HIS A 119 -2.26 15.66 -23.87
N GLU A 120 -1.65 14.49 -23.69
CA GLU A 120 -1.16 13.68 -24.81
C GLU A 120 -2.29 13.25 -25.76
N ALA A 121 -3.47 12.95 -25.23
CA ALA A 121 -4.64 12.57 -26.03
C ALA A 121 -5.25 13.74 -26.83
N THR A 122 -5.09 14.97 -26.35
CA THR A 122 -5.62 16.19 -26.99
C THR A 122 -4.57 16.92 -27.83
N ALA A 123 -3.29 16.58 -27.68
CA ALA A 123 -2.21 17.15 -28.47
C ALA A 123 -2.37 16.79 -29.97
N PRO A 124 -2.43 17.79 -30.86
CA PRO A 124 -2.54 17.53 -32.31
C PRO A 124 -1.28 16.89 -32.88
N GLU A 125 -0.12 17.06 -32.21
CA GLU A 125 1.13 16.38 -32.56
C GLU A 125 1.85 15.83 -31.30
N PRO A 126 2.51 14.65 -31.41
CA PRO A 126 3.27 14.08 -30.30
C PRO A 126 4.39 15.01 -29.82
N GLY A 127 4.48 15.20 -28.50
CA GLY A 127 5.54 16.01 -27.87
C GLY A 127 5.29 17.52 -27.87
N MET A 128 4.13 17.98 -28.35
CA MET A 128 3.69 19.37 -28.19
C MET A 128 3.53 19.70 -26.70
N THR A 129 3.97 20.88 -26.27
CA THR A 129 3.91 21.30 -24.86
C THR A 129 2.55 21.93 -24.52
N GLU A 130 2.16 21.95 -23.23
CA GLU A 130 0.90 22.59 -22.78
C GLU A 130 0.80 24.05 -23.28
N LYS A 131 1.92 24.79 -23.25
CA LYS A 131 1.98 26.18 -23.72
C LYS A 131 1.81 26.35 -25.23
N GLU A 132 2.11 25.32 -26.02
CA GLU A 132 1.91 25.34 -27.47
C GLU A 132 0.46 25.01 -27.82
N LEU A 133 -0.14 24.06 -27.10
CA LEU A 133 -1.58 23.76 -27.15
C LEU A 133 -2.44 24.97 -26.78
N ASP A 134 -2.15 25.62 -25.64
CA ASP A 134 -2.88 26.82 -25.20
C ASP A 134 -2.81 27.93 -26.25
N ARG A 135 -1.63 28.12 -26.87
CA ARG A 135 -1.45 29.12 -27.94
C ARG A 135 -2.22 28.79 -29.21
N LEU A 136 -2.36 27.51 -29.56
CA LEU A 136 -3.17 27.10 -30.71
C LEU A 136 -4.66 27.38 -30.45
N ALA A 137 -5.16 27.05 -29.27
CA ALA A 137 -6.55 27.28 -28.88
C ALA A 137 -6.93 28.78 -28.83
N GLU A 138 -5.98 29.67 -28.54
CA GLU A 138 -6.18 31.13 -28.60
C GLU A 138 -6.21 31.69 -30.04
N THR A 139 -5.75 30.93 -31.03
CA THR A 139 -5.66 31.37 -32.43
C THR A 139 -6.80 30.86 -33.33
N GLU A 140 -7.67 29.99 -32.82
CA GLU A 140 -8.92 29.55 -33.48
C GLU A 140 -10.12 30.45 -33.15
#